data_AF-A0A382FLK5-F1
#
_entry.id   AF-A0A382FLK5-F1
#
_cell.length_a   1.000
_cell.length_b   1.000
_cell.length_c   1.000
_cell.angle_alpha   90.00
_cell.angle_beta   90.00
_cell.angle_gamma   90.00
#
_symmetry.space_group_name_H-M   'P 1'
#
loop_
_entity.id
_entity.type
_entity.pdbx_description
1 polymer ?
#
loop_
_entity_poly.entity_id
_entity_poly.type
_entity_poly.pdbx_seq_one_letter_code
_entity_poly.pdbx_strand_id
1 'polypeptide(L)'
;MATQKFYTDLGLATEGDLQVDGNTTITGNLTVNGSSVTVESTTTSVADSLIELAKGNTTNDTLDIGIYGNYNDGLGGESNASEYTGLFRDASDSTWKLFDGLEVEPTTTVNLSGTNYALADLTLGDLNATTLTTTDSIAFNGVSNISTGSVTTTSTSATNLDTFAIGVYRSAQYIVSISDATGSDYQSTELMVIHDGTTPSISQYGTVLTDGELATFATDIDSGNLRVRITPASNNSTVFKFKRTLIVV
;
A
#
# COMPACT_ATOMS: atom_id res chain seq x y z
N MET A 1 12.93 27.92 -57.60
CA MET A 1 12.17 26.76 -58.10
C MET A 1 10.79 26.82 -57.49
N ALA A 2 9.74 26.60 -58.28
CA ALA A 2 8.37 26.56 -57.74
C ALA A 2 8.19 25.29 -56.91
N THR A 3 7.72 25.43 -55.67
CA THR A 3 7.27 24.29 -54.85
C THR A 3 6.01 23.71 -55.50
N GLN A 4 6.16 22.72 -56.36
CA GLN A 4 5.04 22.01 -56.95
C GLN A 4 4.55 20.96 -55.95
N LYS A 5 3.31 21.11 -55.47
CA LYS A 5 2.63 20.08 -54.68
C LYS A 5 2.23 18.95 -55.65
N PHE A 6 2.76 17.76 -55.44
CA PHE A 6 2.31 16.55 -56.11
C PHE A 6 1.01 16.09 -55.44
N TYR A 7 -0.10 16.08 -56.18
CA TYR A 7 -1.40 15.65 -55.69
C TYR A 7 -1.78 14.33 -56.38
N THR A 8 -2.02 13.29 -55.60
CA THR A 8 -2.52 12.00 -56.07
C THR A 8 -3.93 11.79 -55.53
N ASP A 9 -4.86 11.37 -56.37
CA ASP A 9 -6.27 11.15 -56.00
C ASP A 9 -6.45 9.94 -55.03
N LEU A 10 -5.53 8.98 -55.08
CA LEU A 10 -5.59 7.69 -54.35
C LEU A 10 -4.42 7.47 -53.37
N GLY A 11 -3.63 8.51 -53.07
CA GLY A 11 -2.42 8.42 -52.26
C GLY A 11 -1.16 7.96 -53.03
N LEU A 12 -0.03 7.87 -52.32
CA LEU A 12 1.27 7.45 -52.84
C LEU A 12 1.69 6.12 -52.20
N ALA A 13 1.99 5.12 -53.02
CA ALA A 13 2.67 3.90 -52.60
C ALA A 13 4.10 3.90 -53.15
N THR A 14 5.08 3.65 -52.30
CA THR A 14 6.50 3.53 -52.67
C THR A 14 6.93 2.07 -52.57
N GLU A 15 7.77 1.61 -53.49
CA GLU A 15 8.40 0.28 -53.39
C GLU A 15 9.56 0.24 -52.38
N GLY A 16 10.06 1.41 -51.98
CA GLY A 16 11.04 1.61 -50.90
C GLY A 16 10.53 2.57 -49.84
N ASP A 17 11.45 3.27 -49.18
CA ASP A 17 11.14 4.14 -48.05
C ASP A 17 10.40 5.42 -48.47
N LEU A 18 9.56 5.92 -47.57
CA LEU A 18 9.01 7.26 -47.62
C LEU A 18 9.82 8.17 -46.69
N GLN A 19 10.55 9.14 -47.25
CA GLN A 19 11.23 10.19 -46.49
C GLN A 19 10.45 11.51 -46.59
N VAL A 20 10.23 12.18 -45.46
CA VAL A 20 9.61 13.51 -45.39
C VAL A 20 10.52 14.44 -44.61
N ASP A 21 11.20 15.36 -45.29
CA ASP A 21 12.15 16.30 -44.67
C ASP A 21 11.46 17.40 -43.84
N GLY A 22 10.16 17.57 -44.05
CA GLY A 22 9.33 18.55 -43.33
C GLY A 22 8.29 17.90 -42.43
N ASN A 23 7.24 18.66 -42.11
CA ASN A 23 6.16 18.15 -41.28
C ASN A 23 5.23 17.23 -42.08
N THR A 24 4.86 16.11 -41.48
CA THR A 24 3.81 15.23 -41.97
C THR A 24 2.52 15.48 -41.19
N THR A 25 1.40 15.64 -41.89
CA THR A 25 0.05 15.65 -41.28
C THR A 25 -0.75 14.50 -41.86
N ILE A 26 -1.22 13.61 -41.00
CA ILE A 26 -2.08 12.48 -41.37
C ILE A 26 -3.49 12.81 -40.89
N THR A 27 -4.40 13.08 -41.83
CA THR A 27 -5.81 13.39 -41.51
C THR A 27 -6.66 12.13 -41.37
N GLY A 28 -6.14 10.98 -41.80
CA GLY A 28 -6.74 9.66 -41.61
C GLY A 28 -6.06 8.86 -40.49
N ASN A 29 -6.24 7.55 -40.52
CA ASN A 29 -5.57 6.65 -39.57
C ASN A 29 -4.14 6.35 -40.02
N LEU A 30 -3.25 6.15 -39.05
CA LEU A 30 -1.93 5.55 -39.26
C LEU A 30 -1.97 4.08 -38.85
N THR A 31 -1.68 3.18 -39.79
CA THR A 31 -1.47 1.75 -39.52
C THR A 31 -0.03 1.40 -39.84
N VAL A 32 0.68 0.79 -38.89
CA VAL A 32 2.06 0.31 -39.07
C VAL A 32 2.06 -1.21 -38.96
N ASN A 33 2.36 -1.90 -40.07
CA ASN A 33 2.48 -3.37 -40.11
C ASN A 33 3.92 -3.86 -39.90
N GLY A 34 4.79 -3.00 -39.36
CA GLY A 34 6.16 -3.31 -38.99
C GLY A 34 6.26 -3.91 -37.58
N SER A 35 7.48 -4.25 -37.17
CA SER A 35 7.77 -4.76 -35.81
C SER A 35 8.05 -3.66 -34.78
N SER A 36 8.29 -2.42 -35.22
CA SER A 36 8.65 -1.30 -34.34
C SER A 36 8.08 0.02 -34.84
N VAL A 37 7.93 0.95 -33.89
CA VAL A 37 7.68 2.37 -34.12
C VAL A 37 8.62 3.12 -33.19
N THR A 38 9.55 3.89 -33.75
CA THR A 38 10.46 4.75 -32.98
C THR A 38 9.99 6.19 -33.10
N VAL A 39 9.80 6.86 -31.96
CA VAL A 39 9.36 8.27 -31.89
C VAL A 39 10.40 9.07 -31.10
N GLU A 40 11.31 9.73 -31.83
CA GLU A 40 12.31 10.64 -31.24
C GLU A 40 11.71 12.06 -31.18
N SER A 41 10.86 12.31 -30.18
CA SER A 41 10.21 13.60 -29.98
C SER A 41 10.51 14.17 -28.60
N THR A 42 10.47 15.51 -28.48
CA THR A 42 10.49 16.18 -27.17
C THR A 42 9.14 16.12 -26.46
N THR A 43 8.06 15.84 -27.18
CA THR A 43 6.71 15.74 -26.65
C THR A 43 5.89 14.78 -27.50
N THR A 44 5.22 13.86 -26.83
CA THR A 44 4.19 12.99 -27.41
C THR A 44 2.90 13.21 -26.64
N SER A 45 1.85 13.66 -27.33
CA SER A 45 0.52 13.84 -26.73
C SER A 45 -0.45 12.82 -27.31
N VAL A 46 -1.08 12.05 -26.44
CA VAL A 46 -2.12 11.08 -26.79
C VAL A 46 -3.46 11.62 -26.29
N ALA A 47 -4.43 11.77 -27.18
CA ALA A 47 -5.75 12.30 -26.83
C ALA A 47 -6.66 11.23 -26.21
N ASP A 48 -6.34 9.96 -26.39
CA ASP A 48 -7.10 8.84 -25.82
C ASP A 48 -6.95 8.78 -24.31
N SER A 49 -8.05 8.48 -23.62
CA SER A 49 -8.05 8.32 -22.17
C SER A 49 -7.36 7.04 -21.70
N LEU A 50 -7.17 6.07 -22.60
CA LEU A 50 -6.61 4.75 -22.30
C LEU A 50 -5.62 4.34 -23.40
N ILE A 51 -4.58 3.62 -22.99
CA ILE A 51 -3.58 3.01 -23.87
C ILE A 51 -3.70 1.50 -23.73
N GLU A 52 -3.96 0.80 -24.83
CA GLU A 52 -3.96 -0.67 -24.86
C GLU A 52 -2.55 -1.18 -25.11
N LEU A 53 -2.01 -1.92 -24.15
CA LEU A 53 -0.74 -2.63 -24.26
C LEU A 53 -1.01 -4.13 -24.38
N ALA A 54 -0.13 -4.86 -25.08
CA ALA A 54 -0.21 -6.31 -25.24
C ALA A 54 -1.55 -6.84 -25.83
N LYS A 55 -2.16 -6.10 -26.78
CA LYS A 55 -3.43 -6.46 -27.45
C LYS A 55 -3.57 -7.91 -27.93
N GLY A 56 -2.46 -8.54 -28.31
CA GLY A 56 -2.42 -9.93 -28.78
C GLY A 56 -2.39 -11.00 -27.68
N ASN A 57 -2.21 -10.63 -26.41
CA ASN A 57 -2.05 -11.53 -25.28
C ASN A 57 -3.40 -12.11 -24.81
N THR A 58 -4.10 -12.84 -25.67
CA THR A 58 -5.52 -13.24 -25.46
C THR A 58 -5.75 -14.73 -25.19
N THR A 59 -4.74 -15.58 -25.38
CA THR A 59 -4.87 -17.06 -25.25
C THR A 59 -4.04 -17.63 -24.12
N ASN A 60 -2.78 -17.21 -24.00
CA ASN A 60 -1.89 -17.56 -22.90
C ASN A 60 -1.32 -16.27 -22.36
N ASP A 61 -1.30 -16.12 -21.04
CA ASP A 61 -0.75 -14.94 -20.39
C ASP A 61 0.76 -15.11 -20.22
N THR A 62 1.53 -14.67 -21.22
CA THR A 62 2.99 -14.85 -21.25
C THR A 62 3.77 -13.54 -21.38
N LEU A 63 3.08 -12.40 -21.41
CA LEU A 63 3.70 -11.09 -21.56
C LEU A 63 3.51 -10.27 -20.28
N ASP A 64 4.61 -9.69 -19.81
CA ASP A 64 4.52 -8.64 -18.82
C ASP A 64 3.98 -7.37 -19.49
N ILE A 65 3.18 -6.60 -18.75
CA ILE A 65 2.45 -5.45 -19.31
C ILE A 65 2.82 -4.21 -18.52
N GLY A 66 3.47 -3.24 -19.15
CA GLY A 66 3.96 -2.08 -18.41
C GLY A 66 4.70 -1.07 -19.27
N ILE A 67 5.33 -0.14 -18.55
CA ILE A 67 6.23 0.88 -19.10
C ILE A 67 7.55 0.81 -18.35
N TYR A 68 8.65 1.05 -19.06
CA TYR A 68 9.98 1.15 -18.46
C TYR A 68 10.77 2.29 -19.10
N GLY A 69 11.81 2.73 -18.42
CA GLY A 69 12.75 3.74 -18.90
C GLY A 69 14.17 3.36 -18.54
N ASN A 70 15.12 3.82 -19.35
CA ASN A 70 16.54 3.71 -19.08
C ASN A 70 17.01 4.88 -18.20
N TYR A 71 17.91 4.60 -17.28
CA TYR A 71 18.63 5.60 -16.50
C TYR A 71 20.06 5.14 -16.25
N ASN A 72 20.86 6.01 -15.64
CA ASN A 72 22.22 5.71 -15.21
C ASN A 72 22.45 6.55 -13.95
N ASP A 73 22.49 5.90 -12.79
CA ASP A 73 22.68 6.59 -11.51
C ASP A 73 24.14 6.96 -11.20
N GLY A 74 25.09 6.47 -12.00
CA GLY A 74 26.51 6.71 -11.85
C GLY A 74 27.11 6.18 -10.54
N LEU A 75 26.40 5.33 -9.80
CA LEU A 75 26.80 4.83 -8.49
C LEU A 75 27.40 3.43 -8.58
N GLY A 76 28.73 3.40 -8.61
CA GLY A 76 29.50 2.26 -8.09
C GLY A 76 30.33 1.50 -9.09
N GLY A 77 31.41 2.09 -9.62
CA GLY A 77 32.48 1.35 -10.32
C GLY A 77 32.09 0.67 -11.65
N GLU A 78 30.81 0.45 -11.89
CA GLU A 78 30.23 -0.08 -13.11
C GLU A 78 30.12 1.07 -14.11
N SER A 79 31.03 1.03 -15.08
CA SER A 79 31.16 2.08 -16.08
C SER A 79 29.95 2.09 -17.01
N ASN A 80 29.12 3.13 -16.92
CA ASN A 80 28.14 3.49 -17.96
C ASN A 80 27.16 2.38 -18.38
N ALA A 81 26.81 1.45 -17.49
CA ALA A 81 25.76 0.48 -17.79
C ALA A 81 24.40 1.19 -17.88
N SER A 82 23.57 0.80 -18.84
CA SER A 82 22.17 1.22 -18.85
C SER A 82 21.43 0.46 -17.75
N GLU A 83 20.79 1.18 -16.85
CA GLU A 83 19.90 0.62 -15.85
C GLU A 83 18.44 0.88 -16.27
N TYR A 84 17.54 0.03 -15.80
CA TYR A 84 16.13 0.08 -16.16
C TYR A 84 15.26 0.16 -14.92
N THR A 85 14.26 1.05 -14.98
CA THR A 85 13.20 1.20 -13.97
C THR A 85 11.85 1.20 -14.65
N GLY A 86 10.80 0.84 -13.94
CA GLY A 86 9.46 0.89 -14.52
C GLY A 86 8.36 0.37 -13.62
N LEU A 87 7.18 0.26 -14.22
CA LEU A 87 5.96 -0.32 -13.66
C LEU A 87 5.45 -1.39 -14.61
N PHE A 88 5.27 -2.62 -14.13
CA PHE A 88 4.75 -3.71 -14.95
C PHE A 88 3.84 -4.65 -14.17
N ARG A 89 2.86 -5.24 -14.85
CA ARG A 89 2.17 -6.46 -14.42
C ARG A 89 3.03 -7.64 -14.81
N ASP A 90 3.32 -8.50 -13.85
CA ASP A 90 3.99 -9.78 -14.06
C ASP A 90 2.96 -10.86 -14.42
N ALA A 91 3.14 -11.50 -15.57
CA ALA A 91 2.24 -12.56 -16.03
C ALA A 91 2.30 -13.83 -15.16
N SER A 92 3.41 -14.06 -14.47
CA SER A 92 3.66 -15.27 -13.68
C SER A 92 2.85 -15.29 -12.37
N ASP A 93 2.58 -14.13 -11.79
CA ASP A 93 1.86 -14.00 -10.52
C ASP A 93 0.70 -13.00 -10.52
N SER A 94 0.44 -12.34 -11.65
CA SER A 94 -0.64 -11.36 -11.85
C SER A 94 -0.55 -10.13 -10.93
N THR A 95 0.63 -9.77 -10.45
CA THR A 95 0.84 -8.57 -9.61
C THR A 95 1.51 -7.44 -10.40
N TRP A 96 1.19 -6.20 -10.02
CA TRP A 96 1.92 -5.03 -10.50
C TRP A 96 3.13 -4.74 -9.61
N LYS A 97 4.27 -4.46 -10.22
CA LYS A 97 5.56 -4.22 -9.55
C LYS A 97 6.18 -2.94 -10.08
N LEU A 98 6.66 -2.11 -9.15
CA LEU A 98 7.64 -1.07 -9.43
C LEU A 98 9.03 -1.68 -9.27
N PHE A 99 9.94 -1.40 -10.20
CA PHE A 99 11.30 -1.91 -10.15
C PHE A 99 12.33 -0.86 -10.55
N ASP A 100 13.57 -1.07 -10.14
CA ASP A 100 14.75 -0.30 -10.51
C ASP A 100 16.01 -1.18 -10.49
N GLY A 101 17.14 -0.60 -10.89
CA GLY A 101 18.48 -1.20 -10.87
C GLY A 101 18.74 -2.29 -11.90
N LEU A 102 17.73 -2.74 -12.64
CA LEU A 102 17.90 -3.84 -13.60
C LEU A 102 18.88 -3.44 -14.70
N GLU A 103 19.95 -4.23 -14.93
CA GLU A 103 20.95 -3.94 -15.98
C GLU A 103 20.67 -4.59 -17.34
N VAL A 104 19.54 -5.29 -17.46
CA VAL A 104 19.12 -5.99 -18.68
C VAL A 104 17.81 -5.39 -19.17
N GLU A 105 17.78 -4.95 -20.43
CA GLU A 105 16.60 -4.36 -21.04
C GLU A 105 15.40 -5.32 -20.95
N PRO A 106 14.24 -4.86 -20.42
CA PRO A 106 13.01 -5.64 -20.47
C PRO A 106 12.61 -6.01 -21.89
N THR A 107 12.18 -7.26 -22.09
CA THR A 107 11.70 -7.76 -23.40
C THR A 107 10.23 -8.16 -23.31
N THR A 108 9.87 -9.41 -23.61
CA THR A 108 8.52 -9.93 -23.37
C THR A 108 8.21 -10.07 -21.88
N THR A 109 9.24 -10.16 -21.04
CA THR A 109 9.14 -10.20 -19.58
C THR A 109 10.26 -9.36 -18.95
N VAL A 110 10.08 -8.97 -17.69
CA VAL A 110 11.09 -8.35 -16.84
C VAL A 110 11.89 -9.46 -16.14
N ASN A 111 13.22 -9.43 -16.24
CA ASN A 111 14.07 -10.43 -15.61
C ASN A 111 14.26 -10.11 -14.11
N LEU A 112 13.43 -10.69 -13.25
CA LEU A 112 13.50 -10.51 -11.79
C LEU A 112 14.78 -11.08 -11.14
N SER A 113 15.56 -11.85 -11.90
CA SER A 113 16.86 -12.41 -11.47
C SER A 113 18.04 -11.70 -12.13
N GLY A 114 17.79 -10.61 -12.85
CA GLY A 114 18.83 -9.80 -13.48
C GLY A 114 19.73 -9.13 -12.45
N THR A 115 20.95 -8.81 -12.85
CA THR A 115 21.88 -8.03 -12.02
C THR A 115 21.21 -6.74 -11.56
N ASN A 116 21.34 -6.45 -10.27
CA ASN A 116 20.84 -5.25 -9.60
C ASN A 116 19.32 -5.01 -9.65
N TYR A 117 18.52 -5.97 -10.14
CA TYR A 117 17.06 -5.89 -10.04
C TYR A 117 16.62 -5.74 -8.57
N ALA A 118 15.82 -4.70 -8.30
CA ALA A 118 15.16 -4.50 -7.02
C ALA A 118 13.71 -4.01 -7.22
N LEU A 119 12.89 -4.15 -6.17
CA LEU A 119 11.60 -3.46 -6.12
C LEU A 119 11.84 -2.00 -5.73
N ALA A 120 11.26 -1.08 -6.49
CA ALA A 120 11.43 0.35 -6.26
C ALA A 120 10.42 0.89 -5.25
N ASP A 121 10.81 1.96 -4.56
CA ASP A 121 9.95 2.70 -3.64
C ASP A 121 8.86 3.50 -4.36
N LEU A 122 7.71 3.68 -3.68
CA LEU A 122 6.61 4.51 -4.16
C LEU A 122 6.23 5.57 -3.11
N THR A 123 6.43 6.84 -3.45
CA THR A 123 5.96 7.96 -2.62
C THR A 123 4.57 8.41 -3.10
N LEU A 124 3.59 8.37 -2.20
CA LEU A 124 2.20 8.77 -2.46
C LEU A 124 1.78 9.87 -1.47
N GLY A 125 0.82 10.69 -1.88
CA GLY A 125 0.06 11.51 -0.93
C GLY A 125 -0.87 10.62 -0.11
N ASP A 126 -1.88 10.06 -0.77
CA ASP A 126 -2.86 9.14 -0.19
C ASP A 126 -2.87 7.79 -0.92
N LEU A 127 -3.17 6.71 -0.19
CA LEU A 127 -3.41 5.38 -0.73
C LEU A 127 -4.80 4.90 -0.31
N ASN A 128 -5.67 4.62 -1.28
CA ASN A 128 -6.98 3.98 -1.05
C ASN A 128 -6.94 2.52 -1.53
N ALA A 129 -7.01 1.58 -0.58
CA ALA A 129 -6.97 0.15 -0.87
C ALA A 129 -8.03 -0.59 -0.04
N THR A 130 -8.69 -1.58 -0.65
CA THR A 130 -9.64 -2.47 0.06
C THR A 130 -8.96 -3.23 1.19
N THR A 131 -7.74 -3.68 0.94
CA THR A 131 -6.87 -4.38 1.88
C THR A 131 -5.44 -3.96 1.62
N LEU A 132 -4.69 -3.68 2.68
CA LEU A 132 -3.25 -3.49 2.61
C LEU A 132 -2.58 -4.76 3.14
N THR A 133 -1.98 -5.53 2.24
CA THR A 133 -1.16 -6.70 2.58
C THR A 133 0.30 -6.25 2.59
N THR A 134 0.91 -6.16 3.77
CA THR A 134 2.35 -5.91 3.92
C THR A 134 3.03 -7.19 4.36
N THR A 135 4.23 -7.47 3.84
CA THR A 135 5.08 -8.56 4.35
C THR A 135 5.66 -8.24 5.72
N ASP A 136 5.86 -6.95 6.00
CA ASP A 136 6.47 -6.46 7.22
C ASP A 136 5.50 -5.58 8.03
N SER A 137 5.73 -4.27 8.09
CA SER A 137 4.99 -3.34 8.95
C SER A 137 4.48 -2.11 8.20
N ILE A 138 3.37 -1.53 8.69
CA ILE A 138 2.89 -0.23 8.26
C ILE A 138 3.42 0.81 9.25
N ALA A 139 4.28 1.71 8.77
CA ALA A 139 4.74 2.84 9.57
C ALA A 139 3.78 4.02 9.42
N PHE A 140 3.14 4.43 10.51
CA PHE A 140 2.36 5.67 10.57
C PHE A 140 3.28 6.80 11.05
N ASN A 141 3.69 7.68 10.15
CA ASN A 141 4.48 8.85 10.55
C ASN A 141 3.53 9.91 11.15
N GLY A 142 3.72 10.23 12.44
CA GLY A 142 2.98 11.30 13.12
C GLY A 142 1.55 10.97 13.55
N VAL A 143 1.11 9.72 13.48
CA VAL A 143 -0.22 9.31 13.98
C VAL A 143 -0.13 8.19 15.01
N SER A 144 -0.70 8.49 16.17
CA SER A 144 -1.13 7.64 17.27
C SER A 144 -1.44 6.18 16.91
N ASN A 145 -0.74 5.23 17.54
CA ASN A 145 -0.81 3.79 17.26
C ASN A 145 -2.23 3.24 17.40
N ILE A 146 -2.76 2.60 16.35
CA ILE A 146 -4.01 1.83 16.39
C ILE A 146 -3.65 0.34 16.49
N SER A 147 -4.03 -0.32 17.58
CA SER A 147 -3.79 -1.77 17.75
C SER A 147 -4.99 -2.47 18.37
N THR A 148 -5.05 -3.80 18.24
CA THR A 148 -6.02 -4.64 18.94
C THR A 148 -5.32 -5.54 19.96
N GLY A 149 -6.08 -6.15 20.87
CA GLY A 149 -5.55 -7.12 21.83
C GLY A 149 -6.64 -7.97 22.45
N SER A 150 -6.25 -9.03 23.17
CA SER A 150 -7.19 -9.90 23.88
C SER A 150 -6.60 -10.49 25.15
N VAL A 151 -7.40 -10.61 26.21
CA VAL A 151 -7.06 -11.24 27.49
C VAL A 151 -8.19 -12.19 27.88
N THR A 152 -7.86 -13.38 28.37
CA THR A 152 -8.84 -14.34 28.90
C THR A 152 -8.55 -14.60 30.36
N THR A 153 -9.57 -14.61 31.21
CA THR A 153 -9.44 -14.82 32.66
C THR A 153 -10.39 -15.90 33.15
N THR A 154 -10.01 -16.60 34.22
CA THR A 154 -10.84 -17.55 34.98
C THR A 154 -10.76 -17.26 36.50
N SER A 155 -10.49 -15.99 36.84
CA SER A 155 -10.23 -15.54 38.21
C SER A 155 -10.83 -14.16 38.42
N THR A 156 -11.19 -13.85 39.66
CA THR A 156 -11.66 -12.53 40.09
C THR A 156 -10.53 -11.60 40.56
N SER A 157 -9.27 -11.99 40.37
CA SER A 157 -8.12 -11.15 40.72
C SER A 157 -7.85 -10.11 39.62
N ALA A 158 -7.40 -8.92 40.01
CA ALA A 158 -7.06 -7.86 39.06
C ALA A 158 -5.89 -8.26 38.15
N THR A 159 -6.12 -8.23 36.85
CA THR A 159 -5.13 -8.54 35.80
C THR A 159 -5.02 -7.38 34.82
N ASN A 160 -3.97 -7.34 34.00
CA ASN A 160 -3.81 -6.28 33.00
C ASN A 160 -4.65 -6.60 31.75
N LEU A 161 -5.46 -5.65 31.28
CA LEU A 161 -6.06 -5.67 29.95
C LEU A 161 -5.03 -5.24 28.90
N ASP A 162 -4.31 -4.17 29.19
CA ASP A 162 -3.31 -3.59 28.31
C ASP A 162 -2.32 -2.70 29.08
N THR A 163 -1.18 -2.39 28.48
CA THR A 163 -0.20 -1.45 29.02
C THR A 163 0.48 -0.64 27.92
N PHE A 164 0.81 0.62 28.22
CA PHE A 164 1.61 1.47 27.32
C PHE A 164 2.55 2.41 28.10
N ALA A 165 3.67 2.75 27.48
CA ALA A 165 4.70 3.59 28.08
C ALA A 165 4.30 5.07 28.11
N ILE A 166 4.30 5.67 29.29
CA ILE A 166 3.86 7.06 29.52
C ILE A 166 4.85 8.10 28.97
N GLY A 167 6.09 7.69 28.74
CA GLY A 167 7.11 8.54 28.12
C GLY A 167 6.93 8.71 26.60
N VAL A 168 6.08 7.90 25.98
CA VAL A 168 5.83 7.92 24.52
C VAL A 168 4.41 8.34 24.20
N TYR A 169 3.43 7.92 25.02
CA TYR A 169 2.02 8.18 24.76
C TYR A 169 1.35 8.85 25.96
N ARG A 170 0.63 9.95 25.72
CA ARG A 170 -0.08 10.72 26.75
C ARG A 170 -1.40 10.08 27.17
N SER A 171 -2.10 9.51 26.22
CA SER A 171 -3.48 9.06 26.38
C SER A 171 -3.81 7.90 25.46
N ALA A 172 -4.90 7.22 25.78
CA ALA A 172 -5.41 6.09 25.02
C ALA A 172 -6.93 6.08 25.05
N GLN A 173 -7.53 5.72 23.92
CA GLN A 173 -8.93 5.32 23.85
C GLN A 173 -8.99 3.82 23.58
N TYR A 174 -9.90 3.13 24.27
CA TYR A 174 -10.21 1.72 24.04
C TYR A 174 -11.68 1.54 23.71
N ILE A 175 -11.97 0.61 22.81
CA ILE A 175 -13.24 -0.10 22.72
C ILE A 175 -12.97 -1.52 23.16
N VAL A 176 -13.68 -2.00 24.18
CA VAL A 176 -13.51 -3.34 24.76
C VAL A 176 -14.81 -4.12 24.57
N SER A 177 -14.71 -5.28 23.93
CA SER A 177 -15.76 -6.29 23.83
C SER A 177 -15.41 -7.45 24.76
N ILE A 178 -16.37 -7.88 25.57
CA ILE A 178 -16.22 -8.89 26.60
C ILE A 178 -17.28 -9.96 26.37
N SER A 179 -16.88 -11.23 26.46
CA SER A 179 -17.78 -12.38 26.40
C SER A 179 -17.48 -13.37 27.51
N ASP A 180 -18.48 -13.71 28.30
CA ASP A 180 -18.47 -14.85 29.21
C ASP A 180 -19.24 -16.01 28.57
N ALA A 181 -18.52 -17.02 28.10
CA ALA A 181 -19.13 -18.16 27.41
C ALA A 181 -19.90 -19.09 28.35
N THR A 182 -19.63 -19.05 29.66
CA THR A 182 -20.31 -19.91 30.65
C THR A 182 -21.61 -19.26 31.11
N GLY A 183 -21.59 -17.95 31.34
CA GLY A 183 -22.77 -17.14 31.62
C GLY A 183 -23.66 -16.88 30.40
N SER A 184 -23.11 -17.00 29.19
CA SER A 184 -23.72 -16.53 27.95
C SER A 184 -23.97 -15.02 27.95
N ASP A 185 -23.09 -14.28 28.63
CA ASP A 185 -23.18 -12.83 28.83
C ASP A 185 -22.14 -12.09 27.99
N TYR A 186 -22.52 -10.90 27.52
CA TYR A 186 -21.70 -10.07 26.67
C TYR A 186 -21.75 -8.62 27.13
N GLN A 187 -20.59 -7.94 27.08
CA GLN A 187 -20.47 -6.52 27.38
C GLN A 187 -19.63 -5.84 26.32
N SER A 188 -19.97 -4.61 25.97
CA SER A 188 -19.11 -3.70 25.23
C SER A 188 -18.99 -2.40 26.00
N THR A 189 -17.78 -1.83 26.08
CA THR A 189 -17.56 -0.55 26.75
C THR A 189 -16.40 0.22 26.15
N GLU A 190 -16.42 1.54 26.29
CA GLU A 190 -15.27 2.38 25.99
C GLU A 190 -14.53 2.80 27.25
N LEU A 191 -13.21 2.95 27.11
CA LEU A 191 -12.34 3.49 28.16
C LEU A 191 -11.53 4.63 27.57
N MET A 192 -11.62 5.82 28.19
CA MET A 192 -10.69 6.92 27.93
C MET A 192 -9.69 6.97 29.07
N VAL A 193 -8.41 7.00 28.71
CA VAL A 193 -7.30 6.92 29.65
C VAL A 193 -6.31 8.03 29.35
N ILE A 194 -5.82 8.70 30.40
CA ILE A 194 -4.79 9.75 30.32
C ILE A 194 -3.89 9.69 31.55
N HIS A 195 -2.68 10.23 31.46
CA HIS A 195 -1.86 10.51 32.64
C HIS A 195 -1.20 11.88 32.60
N ASP A 196 -0.81 12.38 33.77
CA ASP A 196 0.03 13.56 33.93
C ASP A 196 1.55 13.24 33.95
N GLY A 197 1.90 11.95 34.02
CA GLY A 197 3.28 11.45 34.15
C GLY A 197 3.51 10.68 35.45
N THR A 198 2.58 10.77 36.40
CA THR A 198 2.64 10.12 37.71
C THR A 198 1.33 9.42 38.09
N THR A 199 0.20 10.01 37.73
CA THR A 199 -1.14 9.53 38.06
C THR A 199 -1.93 9.31 36.77
N PRO A 200 -2.45 8.10 36.54
CA PRO A 200 -3.38 7.88 35.45
C PRO A 200 -4.80 8.20 35.89
N SER A 201 -5.66 8.44 34.92
CA SER A 201 -7.10 8.56 35.10
C SER A 201 -7.80 7.76 34.02
N ILE A 202 -8.93 7.17 34.38
CA ILE A 202 -9.78 6.40 33.48
C ILE A 202 -11.21 6.90 33.60
N SER A 203 -11.88 6.98 32.46
CA SER A 203 -13.32 7.11 32.39
C SER A 203 -13.86 5.91 31.63
N GLN A 204 -14.72 5.13 32.28
CA GLN A 204 -15.53 4.13 31.61
C GLN A 204 -16.84 4.80 31.21
N TYR A 205 -17.23 4.60 29.96
CA TYR A 205 -18.49 5.11 29.46
C TYR A 205 -18.94 4.26 28.27
N GLY A 206 -20.15 4.52 27.78
CA GLY A 206 -20.69 3.81 26.63
C GLY A 206 -20.87 2.31 26.87
N THR A 207 -21.09 1.90 28.13
CA THR A 207 -21.25 0.50 28.48
C THR A 207 -22.62 -0.02 28.06
N VAL A 208 -22.61 -1.16 27.38
CA VAL A 208 -23.80 -1.94 27.00
C VAL A 208 -23.54 -3.38 27.38
N LEU A 209 -24.56 -4.02 27.93
CA LEU A 209 -24.45 -5.37 28.49
C LEU A 209 -25.74 -6.15 28.22
N THR A 210 -25.63 -7.47 28.13
CA THR A 210 -26.79 -8.36 28.07
C THR A 210 -27.38 -8.63 29.45
N ASP A 211 -26.54 -8.57 30.49
CA ASP A 211 -26.95 -8.74 31.89
C ASP A 211 -26.12 -7.84 32.83
N GLY A 212 -25.14 -8.38 33.55
CA GLY A 212 -24.29 -7.63 34.47
C GLY A 212 -23.01 -7.08 33.84
N GLU A 213 -22.32 -6.18 34.57
CA GLU A 213 -20.93 -5.88 34.25
C GLU A 213 -20.06 -7.13 34.48
N LEU A 214 -19.26 -7.47 33.47
CA LEU A 214 -18.41 -8.65 33.46
C LEU A 214 -17.02 -8.37 34.06
N ALA A 215 -16.66 -7.10 34.22
CA ALA A 215 -15.46 -6.68 34.94
C ALA A 215 -15.55 -5.22 35.39
N THR A 216 -14.73 -4.88 36.38
CA THR A 216 -14.41 -3.48 36.69
C THR A 216 -13.08 -3.08 36.04
N PHE A 217 -12.97 -1.81 35.67
CA PHE A 217 -11.77 -1.26 35.03
C PHE A 217 -11.07 -0.26 35.95
N ALA A 218 -9.76 -0.34 36.01
CA ALA A 218 -8.93 0.59 36.76
C ALA A 218 -7.67 0.94 35.96
N THR A 219 -6.99 2.01 36.37
CA THR A 219 -5.65 2.32 35.88
C THR A 219 -4.70 2.58 37.04
N ASP A 220 -3.46 2.15 36.86
CA ASP A 220 -2.34 2.53 37.71
C ASP A 220 -1.09 2.73 36.85
N ILE A 221 -0.10 3.45 37.40
CA ILE A 221 1.23 3.53 36.81
C ILE A 221 2.13 2.67 37.67
N ASP A 222 2.74 1.67 37.05
CA ASP A 222 3.73 0.81 37.68
C ASP A 222 4.97 0.77 36.79
N SER A 223 6.12 1.08 37.38
CA SER A 223 7.41 0.98 36.71
C SER A 223 7.47 1.70 35.34
N GLY A 224 6.89 2.91 35.24
CA GLY A 224 6.94 3.75 34.03
C GLY A 224 5.91 3.42 32.93
N ASN A 225 4.98 2.51 33.20
CA ASN A 225 3.91 2.16 32.27
C ASN A 225 2.55 2.42 32.88
N LEU A 226 1.64 2.96 32.08
CA LEU A 226 0.24 2.97 32.42
C LEU A 226 -0.31 1.57 32.17
N ARG A 227 -1.02 0.99 33.14
CA ARG A 227 -1.74 -0.27 32.98
C ARG A 227 -3.23 0.00 33.02
N VAL A 228 -3.95 -0.49 32.01
CA VAL A 228 -5.40 -0.64 32.08
C VAL A 228 -5.65 -2.02 32.68
N ARG A 229 -6.29 -2.07 33.85
CA ARG A 229 -6.51 -3.29 34.63
C ARG A 229 -7.98 -3.66 34.62
N ILE A 230 -8.23 -4.96 34.53
CA ILE A 230 -9.55 -5.57 34.62
C ILE A 230 -9.62 -6.45 35.86
N THR A 231 -10.74 -6.37 36.58
CA THR A 231 -11.07 -7.33 37.64
C THR A 231 -12.37 -8.03 37.25
N PRO A 232 -12.31 -9.27 36.74
CA PRO A 232 -13.49 -10.02 36.30
C PRO A 232 -14.48 -10.24 37.44
N ALA A 233 -15.78 -10.17 37.12
CA ALA A 233 -16.84 -10.30 38.11
C ALA A 233 -17.04 -11.74 38.61
N SER A 234 -16.52 -12.74 37.89
CA SER A 234 -16.64 -14.15 38.21
C SER A 234 -15.35 -14.93 37.91
N ASN A 235 -15.33 -16.22 38.25
CA ASN A 235 -14.27 -17.16 37.85
C ASN A 235 -14.62 -17.92 36.55
N ASN A 236 -15.69 -17.52 35.86
CA ASN A 236 -16.00 -18.06 34.53
C ASN A 236 -14.89 -17.70 33.54
N SER A 237 -14.82 -18.45 32.45
CA SER A 237 -13.92 -18.11 31.34
C SER A 237 -14.45 -16.88 30.59
N THR A 238 -13.93 -15.71 30.93
CA THR A 238 -14.29 -14.42 30.31
C THR A 238 -13.19 -13.96 29.36
N VAL A 239 -13.55 -13.65 28.12
CA VAL A 239 -12.65 -13.16 27.08
C VAL A 239 -12.88 -11.66 26.87
N PHE A 240 -11.82 -10.88 26.99
CA PHE A 240 -11.76 -9.46 26.69
C PHE A 240 -11.04 -9.29 25.36
N LYS A 241 -11.61 -8.55 24.42
CA LYS A 241 -10.98 -8.12 23.18
C LYS A 241 -11.06 -6.62 23.09
N PHE A 242 -10.02 -5.95 22.64
CA PHE A 242 -10.04 -4.50 22.50
C PHE A 242 -9.46 -4.02 21.18
N LYS A 243 -9.87 -2.82 20.77
CA LYS A 243 -9.17 -1.94 19.83
C LYS A 243 -8.76 -0.69 20.61
N ARG A 244 -7.51 -0.24 20.46
CA ARG A 244 -6.99 0.97 21.09
C ARG A 244 -6.42 1.95 20.06
N THR A 245 -6.42 3.22 20.43
CA THR A 245 -5.64 4.29 19.78
C THR A 245 -4.80 4.98 20.84
N LEU A 246 -3.46 4.98 20.70
CA LEU A 246 -2.52 5.60 21.65
C LEU A 246 -2.00 6.92 21.11
N ILE A 247 -2.20 8.02 21.83
CA ILE A 247 -1.75 9.35 21.40
C ILE A 247 -0.34 9.64 21.88
N VAL A 248 0.58 9.98 20.97
CA VAL A 248 1.97 10.35 21.31
C VAL A 248 2.01 11.61 22.19
N VAL A 249 3.01 11.69 23.09
CA VAL A 249 3.25 12.88 23.93
C VAL A 249 3.75 14.09 23.13
#